data_AF-A0A6P2EQK7-F1
#
_entry.id   AF-A0A6P2EQK7-F1
#
_cell.length_a   1.000
_cell.length_b   1.000
_cell.length_c   1.000
_cell.angle_alpha   90.00
_cell.angle_beta   90.00
_cell.angle_gamma   90.00
#
_symmetry.space_group_name_H-M   'P 1'
#
loop_
_entity.id
_entity.type
_entity.pdbx_description
1 polymer ?
#
loop_
_entity_poly.entity_id
_entity_poly.type
_entity_poly.pdbx_seq_one_letter_code
_entity_poly.pdbx_strand_id
1 'polypeptide(L)'
;MLVVFAISAILLTLAVPSMRSLIDRNGVANSVNALMSTLSFARAEAMKRGMVVSVCRSADVDTAAMPSCSAGSDWASGWIVFADLNADGAFDANGGDMLLRSQGTLARSGSITQNLNVDLQFLPTGLMRTGASNFLFRPGTGGSTFMRLICLGIVGRARLVNDTASCST
;
A
#
# COMPACT_ATOMS: atom_id res chain seq x y z
N MET A 1 -2.03 35.09 35.76
CA MET A 1 -2.27 33.66 35.52
C MET A 1 -3.46 33.40 34.58
N LEU A 2 -4.60 34.07 34.72
CA LEU A 2 -5.75 33.93 33.79
C LEU A 2 -5.44 34.31 32.34
N VAL A 3 -4.65 35.38 32.13
CA VAL A 3 -4.24 35.82 30.78
C VAL A 3 -3.41 34.74 30.06
N VAL A 4 -2.55 34.04 30.79
CA VAL A 4 -1.73 32.94 30.23
C VAL A 4 -2.63 31.78 29.80
N PHE A 5 -3.60 31.37 30.64
CA PHE A 5 -4.55 30.33 30.26
C PHE A 5 -5.42 30.73 29.06
N ALA A 6 -5.87 31.98 29.00
CA ALA A 6 -6.65 32.50 27.88
C ALA A 6 -5.85 32.48 26.57
N ILE A 7 -4.59 32.93 26.59
CA ILE A 7 -3.71 32.91 25.41
C ILE A 7 -3.38 31.46 25.00
N SER A 8 -3.06 30.59 25.95
CA SER A 8 -2.80 29.17 25.68
C SER A 8 -4.00 28.46 25.05
N ALA A 9 -5.22 28.75 25.51
CA ALA A 9 -6.43 28.18 24.94
C ALA A 9 -6.63 28.59 23.47
N ILE A 10 -6.39 29.86 23.14
CA ILE A 10 -6.47 30.38 21.76
C ILE A 10 -5.38 29.76 20.87
N LEU A 11 -4.17 29.56 21.40
CA LEU A 11 -3.08 28.92 20.64
C LEU A 11 -3.37 27.45 20.35
N LEU A 12 -3.92 26.71 21.33
CA LEU A 12 -4.26 25.29 21.17
C LEU A 12 -5.35 25.08 20.11
N THR A 13 -6.35 25.95 20.02
CA THR A 13 -7.41 25.82 19.01
C THR A 13 -6.89 26.00 17.58
N LEU A 14 -5.84 26.80 17.37
CA LEU A 14 -5.19 26.98 16.07
C LEU A 14 -4.15 25.88 15.75
N ALA A 15 -3.46 25.36 16.77
CA ALA A 15 -2.41 24.35 16.59
C ALA A 15 -2.95 22.92 16.34
N VAL A 16 -4.06 22.54 16.98
CA VAL A 16 -4.65 21.20 16.83
C VAL A 16 -5.04 20.85 15.38
N PRO A 17 -5.75 21.70 14.59
CA PRO A 17 -6.13 21.35 13.23
C PRO A 17 -4.93 21.20 12.28
N SER A 18 -3.87 22.01 12.46
CA SER A 18 -2.66 21.90 11.64
C SER A 18 -1.87 20.63 11.95
N MET A 19 -1.80 20.22 13.22
CA MET A 19 -1.20 18.94 13.62
C MET A 19 -1.96 17.73 13.05
N ARG A 20 -3.30 17.76 13.01
CA ARG A 20 -4.09 16.67 12.41
C ARG A 20 -3.78 16.50 10.92
N SER A 21 -3.72 17.61 10.16
CA SER A 21 -3.35 17.55 8.74
C SER A 21 -1.95 17.01 8.50
N LEU A 22 -1.00 17.36 9.37
CA LEU A 22 0.37 16.84 9.28
C LEU A 22 0.44 15.34 9.58
N ILE A 23 -0.29 14.85 10.58
CA ILE A 23 -0.36 13.43 10.90
C ILE A 23 -0.98 12.64 9.73
N ASP A 24 -2.06 13.13 9.13
CA ASP A 24 -2.69 12.49 7.97
C ASP A 24 -1.74 12.39 6.77
N ARG A 25 -1.06 13.50 6.44
CA ARG A 25 -0.10 13.55 5.34
C ARG A 25 1.05 12.58 5.54
N ASN A 26 1.58 12.48 6.76
CA ASN A 26 2.61 11.51 7.11
C ASN A 26 2.08 10.08 7.03
N GLY A 27 0.84 9.83 7.47
CA GLY A 27 0.18 8.53 7.35
C GLY A 27 0.07 8.06 5.89
N VAL A 28 -0.41 8.94 5.01
CA VAL A 28 -0.51 8.68 3.57
C VAL A 28 0.88 8.54 2.92
N ALA A 29 1.86 9.38 3.27
CA ALA A 29 3.21 9.27 2.73
C ALA A 29 3.87 7.95 3.13
N ASN A 30 3.68 7.50 4.37
CA ASN A 30 4.21 6.23 4.85
C ASN A 30 3.60 5.03 4.12
N SER A 31 2.29 5.01 3.90
CA SER A 31 1.63 3.94 3.16
C SER A 31 2.03 3.92 1.69
N VAL A 32 2.17 5.08 1.05
CA VAL A 32 2.69 5.21 -0.32
C VAL A 32 4.11 4.64 -0.41
N ASN A 33 5.00 5.02 0.49
CA ASN A 33 6.39 4.55 0.51
C ASN A 33 6.48 3.05 0.77
N ALA A 34 5.64 2.52 1.67
CA ALA A 34 5.55 1.09 1.94
C ALA A 34 5.17 0.33 0.66
N LEU A 35 4.12 0.76 -0.04
CA LEU A 35 3.70 0.08 -1.26
C LEU A 35 4.73 0.22 -2.39
N MET A 36 5.30 1.41 -2.61
CA MET A 36 6.38 1.60 -3.60
C MET A 36 7.59 0.69 -3.34
N SER A 37 7.97 0.55 -2.06
CA SER A 37 9.05 -0.35 -1.63
C SER A 37 8.69 -1.81 -1.90
N THR A 38 7.47 -2.24 -1.55
CA THR A 38 6.97 -3.59 -1.83
C THR A 38 6.97 -3.89 -3.32
N LEU A 39 6.46 -2.99 -4.16
CA LEU A 39 6.40 -3.20 -5.62
C LEU A 39 7.78 -3.33 -6.25
N SER A 40 8.73 -2.48 -5.81
CA SER A 40 10.11 -2.55 -6.28
C SER A 40 10.81 -3.82 -5.81
N PHE A 41 10.55 -4.24 -4.57
CA PHE A 41 11.05 -5.50 -4.00
C PHE A 41 10.51 -6.72 -4.72
N ALA A 42 9.19 -6.81 -4.92
CA ALA A 42 8.55 -7.94 -5.60
C ALA A 42 9.07 -8.11 -7.03
N ARG A 43 9.20 -7.01 -7.78
CA ARG A 43 9.82 -7.02 -9.10
C ARG A 43 11.25 -7.54 -9.07
N ALA A 44 12.07 -7.03 -8.13
CA ALA A 44 13.47 -7.42 -8.03
C ALA A 44 13.61 -8.91 -7.65
N GLU A 45 12.77 -9.42 -6.76
CA GLU A 45 12.76 -10.83 -6.39
C GLU A 45 12.30 -11.72 -7.54
N ALA A 46 11.32 -11.31 -8.35
CA ALA A 46 10.91 -12.05 -9.55
C ALA A 46 12.08 -12.23 -10.52
N MET A 47 12.81 -11.14 -10.80
CA MET A 47 13.97 -11.16 -11.68
C MET A 47 15.14 -11.96 -11.08
N LYS A 48 15.39 -11.81 -9.77
CA LYS A 48 16.49 -12.49 -9.08
C LYS A 48 16.29 -14.00 -8.99
N ARG A 49 15.06 -14.44 -8.75
CA ARG A 49 14.71 -15.86 -8.61
C ARG A 49 14.40 -16.55 -9.93
N GLY A 50 14.13 -15.78 -10.98
CA GLY A 50 13.73 -16.33 -12.28
C GLY A 50 12.35 -16.99 -12.26
N MET A 51 11.48 -16.63 -11.30
CA MET A 51 10.14 -17.19 -11.13
C MET A 51 9.11 -16.08 -10.88
N VAL A 52 7.81 -16.43 -10.90
CA VAL A 52 6.74 -15.47 -10.64
C VAL A 52 6.77 -15.08 -9.16
N VAL A 53 6.62 -13.78 -8.90
CA VAL A 53 6.43 -13.26 -7.54
C VAL A 53 5.10 -12.53 -7.50
N SER A 54 4.27 -12.93 -6.57
CA SER A 54 2.90 -12.44 -6.41
C SER A 54 2.82 -11.54 -5.17
N VAL A 55 2.03 -10.48 -5.27
CA VAL A 55 1.68 -9.59 -4.18
C VAL A 55 0.18 -9.58 -4.05
N CYS A 56 -0.34 -10.06 -2.92
CA CYS A 56 -1.75 -10.10 -2.65
C CYS A 56 -2.08 -9.35 -1.38
N ARG A 57 -3.29 -8.80 -1.31
CA ARG A 57 -3.84 -8.23 -0.08
C ARG A 57 -4.00 -9.34 0.95
N SER A 58 -3.75 -9.05 2.22
CA SER A 58 -4.03 -9.96 3.33
C SER A 58 -4.79 -9.20 4.42
N ALA A 59 -5.81 -9.84 5.00
CA ALA A 59 -6.59 -9.30 6.13
C ALA A 59 -6.12 -9.86 7.48
N ASP A 60 -5.28 -10.89 7.46
CA ASP A 60 -4.83 -11.67 8.61
C ASP A 60 -3.32 -11.54 8.87
N VAL A 61 -2.65 -10.63 8.16
CA VAL A 61 -1.18 -10.44 8.20
C VAL A 61 -0.62 -10.20 9.60
N ASP A 62 -1.38 -9.55 10.48
CA ASP A 62 -0.95 -9.24 11.86
C ASP A 62 -1.35 -10.34 12.87
N THR A 63 -2.24 -11.25 12.47
CA THR A 63 -2.86 -12.24 13.38
C THR A 63 -2.45 -13.67 13.10
N ALA A 64 -2.11 -14.00 11.84
CA ALA A 64 -1.75 -15.35 11.43
C ALA A 64 -0.23 -15.50 11.35
N ALA A 65 0.29 -16.63 11.84
CA ALA A 65 1.70 -16.98 11.66
C ALA A 65 2.04 -17.21 10.18
N MET A 66 1.05 -17.69 9.41
CA MET A 66 1.12 -17.88 7.97
C MET A 66 -0.06 -17.15 7.32
N PRO A 67 0.13 -15.91 6.86
CA PRO A 67 -0.96 -15.08 6.33
C PRO A 67 -1.45 -15.58 4.98
N SER A 68 -2.69 -15.23 4.62
CA SER A 68 -3.33 -15.67 3.39
C SER A 68 -3.76 -14.50 2.49
N CYS A 69 -3.86 -14.77 1.18
CA CYS A 69 -4.44 -13.82 0.25
C CYS A 69 -5.93 -13.63 0.52
N SER A 70 -6.37 -12.38 0.58
CA SER A 70 -7.72 -11.98 0.98
C SER A 70 -8.34 -11.09 -0.09
N ALA A 71 -9.52 -11.49 -0.59
CA ALA A 71 -10.28 -10.67 -1.53
C ALA A 71 -10.65 -9.30 -0.93
N GLY A 72 -10.74 -8.28 -1.77
CA GLY A 72 -11.16 -6.93 -1.39
C GLY A 72 -10.36 -5.83 -2.09
N SER A 73 -10.89 -4.62 -2.05
CA SER A 73 -10.29 -3.46 -2.73
C SER A 73 -9.34 -2.66 -1.86
N ASP A 74 -9.43 -2.78 -0.53
CA ASP A 74 -8.69 -1.93 0.42
C ASP A 74 -7.45 -2.61 1.00
N TRP A 75 -6.29 -2.18 0.54
CA TRP A 75 -4.99 -2.70 0.91
C TRP A 75 -4.45 -2.10 2.22
N ALA A 76 -5.22 -1.25 2.92
CA ALA A 76 -4.83 -0.69 4.21
C ALA A 76 -4.68 -1.77 5.31
N SER A 77 -5.36 -2.91 5.17
CA SER A 77 -5.22 -4.08 6.05
C SER A 77 -3.86 -4.79 5.93
N GLY A 78 -3.07 -4.43 4.91
CA GLY A 78 -1.78 -5.06 4.64
C GLY A 78 -1.81 -6.00 3.44
N TRP A 79 -0.62 -6.52 3.14
CA TRP A 79 -0.37 -7.36 1.98
C TRP A 79 0.86 -8.23 2.21
N ILE A 80 0.98 -9.27 1.39
CA ILE A 80 2.11 -10.19 1.43
C ILE A 80 2.74 -10.30 0.04
N VAL A 81 4.03 -10.61 0.02
CA VAL A 81 4.83 -10.89 -1.18
C VAL A 81 5.36 -12.30 -1.03
N PHE A 82 5.14 -13.13 -2.05
CA PHE A 82 5.58 -14.52 -2.04
C PHE A 82 6.11 -14.93 -3.42
N ALA A 83 7.05 -15.87 -3.42
CA ALA A 83 7.43 -16.57 -4.63
C ALA A 83 6.35 -17.61 -4.93
N ASP A 84 5.75 -17.47 -6.10
CA ASP A 84 4.56 -18.19 -6.54
C ASP A 84 5.01 -19.28 -7.52
N LEU A 85 5.05 -20.52 -7.05
CA LEU A 85 5.65 -21.64 -7.76
C LEU A 85 4.77 -22.11 -8.92
N ASN A 86 3.46 -22.07 -8.74
CA ASN A 86 2.47 -22.54 -9.71
C ASN A 86 1.86 -21.39 -10.57
N ALA A 87 2.20 -20.14 -10.24
CA ALA A 87 1.74 -18.90 -10.89
C ALA A 87 0.21 -18.69 -10.83
N ASP A 88 -0.46 -19.20 -9.80
CA ASP A 88 -1.91 -19.09 -9.63
C ASP A 88 -2.35 -17.81 -8.88
N GLY A 89 -1.41 -17.11 -8.23
CA GLY A 89 -1.66 -15.88 -7.49
C GLY A 89 -2.22 -16.08 -6.09
N ALA A 90 -2.45 -17.31 -5.67
CA ALA A 90 -2.82 -17.68 -4.32
C ALA A 90 -1.59 -18.17 -3.56
N PHE A 91 -1.43 -17.72 -2.31
CA PHE A 91 -0.33 -18.22 -1.50
C PHE A 91 -0.68 -19.60 -0.91
N ASP A 92 0.06 -20.63 -1.32
CA ASP A 92 -0.02 -21.97 -0.75
C ASP A 92 1.34 -22.46 -0.23
N ALA A 93 1.55 -22.30 1.07
CA ALA A 93 2.77 -22.78 1.74
C ALA A 93 2.95 -24.31 1.65
N ASN A 94 1.87 -25.09 1.53
CA ASN A 94 1.95 -26.54 1.38
C ASN A 94 2.22 -26.94 -0.08
N GLY A 95 1.82 -26.08 -1.03
CA GLY A 95 2.09 -26.21 -2.47
C GLY A 95 3.51 -25.83 -2.87
N GLY A 96 4.33 -25.32 -1.93
CA GLY A 96 5.73 -24.99 -2.15
C GLY A 96 6.01 -23.49 -2.33
N ASP A 97 5.01 -22.63 -2.16
CA ASP A 97 5.21 -21.19 -2.21
C ASP A 97 6.01 -20.69 -1.01
N MET A 98 6.79 -19.64 -1.24
CA MET A 98 7.66 -19.06 -0.21
C MET A 98 7.26 -17.63 0.11
N LEU A 99 6.84 -17.39 1.36
CA LEU A 99 6.63 -16.03 1.86
C LEU A 99 7.96 -15.26 1.88
N LEU A 100 8.01 -14.12 1.19
CA LEU A 100 9.22 -13.29 1.06
C LEU A 100 9.16 -12.05 1.94
N ARG A 101 7.99 -11.43 2.05
CA ARG A 101 7.76 -10.23 2.85
C ARG A 101 6.28 -10.12 3.21
N SER A 102 6.00 -9.62 4.40
CA SER A 102 4.68 -9.17 4.81
C SER A 102 4.71 -7.70 5.18
N GLN A 103 3.59 -7.01 4.93
CA GLN A 103 3.34 -5.65 5.39
C GLN A 103 2.08 -5.67 6.23
N GLY A 104 2.23 -5.32 7.52
CA GLY A 104 1.15 -5.22 8.49
C GLY A 104 0.18 -4.06 8.22
N THR A 105 -0.90 -4.00 8.99
CA THR A 105 -1.95 -2.98 8.89
C THR A 105 -1.38 -1.56 9.00
N LEU A 106 -1.79 -0.69 8.08
CA LEU A 106 -1.39 0.71 8.06
C LEU A 106 -2.43 1.57 8.79
N ALA A 107 -2.45 1.49 10.13
CA ALA A 107 -3.48 2.07 11.00
C ALA A 107 -3.70 3.59 10.88
N ARG A 108 -2.73 4.34 10.34
CA ARG A 108 -2.83 5.79 10.10
C ARG A 108 -3.14 6.16 8.64
N SER A 109 -3.22 5.17 7.75
CA SER A 109 -3.77 5.34 6.41
C SER A 109 -5.29 5.15 6.47
N GLY A 110 -6.05 5.87 5.65
CA GLY A 110 -7.51 5.74 5.64
C GLY A 110 -7.98 4.57 4.82
N SER A 111 -7.70 4.64 3.52
CA SER A 111 -7.90 3.51 2.61
C SER A 111 -6.84 3.54 1.52
N ILE A 112 -6.51 2.36 1.01
CA ILE A 112 -5.60 2.14 -0.10
C ILE A 112 -6.36 1.32 -1.14
N THR A 113 -7.06 1.99 -2.04
CA THR A 113 -7.95 1.31 -2.98
C THR A 113 -7.24 1.02 -4.30
N GLN A 114 -7.21 -0.25 -4.70
CA GLN A 114 -6.78 -0.66 -6.04
C GLN A 114 -7.95 -0.55 -7.02
N ASN A 115 -7.68 -0.20 -8.29
CA ASN A 115 -8.75 -0.11 -9.30
C ASN A 115 -9.27 -1.46 -9.83
N LEU A 116 -8.44 -2.50 -9.83
CA LEU A 116 -8.77 -3.79 -10.46
C LEU A 116 -9.16 -4.89 -9.46
N ASN A 117 -8.88 -4.71 -8.16
CA ASN A 117 -9.17 -5.71 -7.11
C ASN A 117 -8.59 -7.10 -7.42
N VAL A 118 -7.34 -7.14 -7.84
CA VAL A 118 -6.62 -8.34 -8.27
C VAL A 118 -5.22 -8.36 -7.67
N ASP A 119 -4.71 -9.57 -7.46
CA ASP A 119 -3.34 -9.76 -7.01
C ASP A 119 -2.35 -9.33 -8.11
N LEU A 120 -1.25 -8.74 -7.68
CA LEU A 120 -0.22 -8.24 -8.58
C LEU A 120 0.81 -9.34 -8.80
N GLN A 121 1.03 -9.73 -10.05
CA GLN A 121 1.99 -10.76 -10.40
C GLN A 121 3.11 -10.18 -11.26
N PHE A 122 4.35 -10.36 -10.81
CA PHE A 122 5.56 -10.02 -11.55
C PHE A 122 6.15 -11.28 -12.20
N LEU A 123 6.38 -11.22 -13.50
CA LEU A 123 7.07 -12.24 -14.27
C LEU A 123 8.59 -12.21 -13.99
N PRO A 124 9.32 -13.29 -14.31
CA PRO A 124 10.80 -13.32 -14.24
C PRO A 124 11.49 -12.20 -15.03
N THR A 125 10.82 -11.65 -16.05
CA THR A 125 11.30 -10.53 -16.86
C THR A 125 11.13 -9.16 -16.18
N GLY A 126 10.48 -9.11 -15.01
CA GLY A 126 10.11 -7.88 -14.30
C GLY A 126 8.88 -7.17 -14.88
N LEU A 127 8.23 -7.76 -15.88
CA LEU A 127 6.94 -7.31 -16.43
C LEU A 127 5.78 -7.74 -15.52
N MET A 128 4.64 -7.07 -15.63
CA MET A 128 3.43 -7.49 -14.94
C MET A 128 2.59 -8.44 -15.77
N ARG A 129 2.20 -9.55 -15.16
CA ARG A 129 1.20 -10.47 -15.74
C ARG A 129 -0.22 -9.93 -15.55
N THR A 130 -0.50 -9.31 -14.41
CA THR A 130 -1.81 -8.71 -14.08
C THR A 130 -2.18 -7.52 -14.97
N GLY A 131 -1.21 -6.88 -15.63
CA GLY A 131 -1.40 -5.67 -16.41
C GLY A 131 -1.20 -4.38 -15.61
N ALA A 132 -1.54 -3.24 -16.23
CA ALA A 132 -1.40 -1.93 -15.59
C ALA A 132 -2.49 -1.72 -14.53
N SER A 133 -2.12 -1.16 -13.38
CA SER A 133 -3.05 -0.89 -12.27
C SER A 133 -2.72 0.43 -11.60
N ASN A 134 -3.61 0.87 -10.71
CA ASN A 134 -3.37 2.04 -9.87
C ASN A 134 -3.88 1.83 -8.46
N PHE A 135 -3.27 2.57 -7.53
CA PHE A 135 -3.58 2.57 -6.11
C PHE A 135 -3.85 3.99 -5.65
N LEU A 136 -5.05 4.23 -5.14
CA LEU A 136 -5.47 5.51 -4.59
C LEU A 136 -5.42 5.47 -3.07
N PHE A 137 -4.64 6.36 -2.49
CA PHE A 137 -4.43 6.50 -1.06
C PHE A 137 -5.28 7.64 -0.54
N ARG A 138 -6.12 7.35 0.45
CA ARG A 138 -6.95 8.33 1.16
C ARG A 138 -6.55 8.41 2.63
N PRO A 139 -6.62 9.61 3.24
CA PRO A 139 -6.36 9.79 4.66
C PRO A 139 -7.51 9.21 5.49
N GLY A 140 -7.22 8.78 6.72
CA GLY A 140 -8.19 8.12 7.60
C GLY A 140 -9.15 9.06 8.32
N THR A 141 -8.84 10.36 8.35
CA THR A 141 -9.72 11.36 8.95
C THR A 141 -10.37 12.20 7.86
N GLY A 142 -11.69 12.37 7.93
CA GLY A 142 -12.49 13.11 6.92
C GLY A 142 -12.20 14.62 6.83
N GLY A 143 -11.15 15.11 7.49
CA GLY A 143 -10.75 16.52 7.51
C GLY A 143 -9.68 16.90 6.48
N SER A 144 -9.05 15.94 5.79
CA SER A 144 -8.04 16.22 4.76
C SER A 144 -8.43 15.66 3.39
N THR A 145 -8.34 16.49 2.36
CA THR A 145 -8.51 16.11 0.94
C THR A 145 -7.19 15.61 0.33
N PHE A 146 -6.20 15.30 1.15
CA PHE A 146 -4.87 14.94 0.68
C PHE A 146 -4.85 13.49 0.21
N MET A 147 -4.98 13.29 -1.10
CA MET A 147 -4.89 11.97 -1.71
C MET A 147 -3.59 11.83 -2.53
N ARG A 148 -3.20 10.57 -2.76
CA ARG A 148 -2.05 10.22 -3.60
C ARG A 148 -2.41 9.04 -4.49
N LEU A 149 -1.88 9.04 -5.72
CA LEU A 149 -2.11 7.98 -6.68
C LEU A 149 -0.77 7.33 -7.03
N ILE A 150 -0.66 6.01 -6.92
CA ILE A 150 0.43 5.26 -7.53
C ILE A 150 -0.09 4.67 -8.83
N CYS A 151 0.62 4.92 -9.93
CA CYS A 151 0.39 4.27 -11.21
C CYS A 151 1.42 3.18 -11.43
N LEU A 152 0.95 2.04 -11.90
CA LEU A 152 1.74 0.85 -12.10
C LEU A 152 1.61 0.41 -13.55
N GLY A 153 2.71 0.51 -14.32
CA GLY A 153 2.70 0.15 -15.74
C GLY A 153 2.93 -1.34 -15.97
N ILE A 154 2.55 -1.85 -17.15
CA ILE A 154 2.80 -3.25 -17.59
C ILE A 154 4.29 -3.63 -17.56
N VAL A 155 5.17 -2.63 -17.69
CA VAL A 155 6.61 -2.79 -17.58
C VAL A 155 7.10 -3.00 -16.14
N GLY A 156 6.20 -3.04 -15.15
CA GLY A 156 6.47 -3.29 -13.74
C GLY A 156 7.01 -2.10 -12.95
N ARG A 157 6.95 -0.88 -13.48
CA ARG A 157 7.45 0.33 -12.81
C ARG A 157 6.30 1.05 -12.10
N ALA A 158 6.47 1.30 -10.80
CA ALA A 158 5.56 2.15 -10.02
C ALA A 158 5.99 3.63 -10.12
N ARG A 159 5.02 4.54 -10.28
CA ARG A 159 5.23 6.00 -10.22
C ARG A 159 4.21 6.64 -9.28
N LEU A 160 4.67 7.58 -8.46
CA LEU A 160 3.79 8.41 -7.64
C LEU A 160 3.29 9.59 -8.48
N VAL A 161 1.99 9.86 -8.40
CA VAL A 161 1.32 10.97 -9.05
C VAL A 161 0.40 11.68 -8.06
N ASN A 162 0.13 12.96 -8.32
CA ASN A 162 -0.79 13.76 -7.51
C ASN A 162 -2.25 13.39 -7.80
N ASP A 163 -3.14 13.74 -6.86
CA ASP A 163 -4.55 13.37 -6.82
C ASP A 163 -5.37 13.69 -8.10
N THR A 164 -5.05 14.78 -8.80
CA THR A 164 -5.77 15.21 -10.01
C THR A 164 -5.29 14.55 -11.31
N ALA A 165 -4.27 13.70 -11.23
CA ALA A 165 -3.66 13.11 -12.42
C ALA A 165 -4.13 11.67 -12.62
N SER A 166 -4.61 11.37 -13.83
CA SER A 166 -4.88 10.00 -14.26
C SER A 166 -3.59 9.27 -14.63
N CYS A 167 -3.58 7.95 -14.50
CA CYS A 167 -2.50 7.12 -15.03
C CYS A 167 -2.56 7.11 -16.56
N SER A 168 -2.04 8.15 -17.21
CA SER A 168 -1.80 8.13 -18.66
C SER A 168 -0.77 7.06 -18.98
N THR A 169 -1.15 6.17 -19.89
CA THR A 169 -0.34 5.06 -20.42
C THR A 169 1.02 5.52 -20.87
#